data_AF-A0A0L6T4L8-F1
#
_entry.id   AF-A0A0L6T4L8-F1
#
_cell.length_a   1.000
_cell.length_b   1.000
_cell.length_c   1.000
_cell.angle_alpha   90.00
_cell.angle_beta   90.00
_cell.angle_gamma   90.00
#
_symmetry.space_group_name_H-M   'P 1'
#
loop_
_entity.id
_entity.type
_entity.pdbx_description
1 polymer ?
#
loop_
_entity_poly.entity_id
_entity_poly.type
_entity_poly.pdbx_seq_one_letter_code
_entity_poly.pdbx_strand_id
1 'polypeptide(L)'
;MSNTAAAEVSASRAARQREWDSEGARPLGEKRALLHAQRQRADKVRFVARPVAGNDGALLLRTEDGAVAFVLRSATSGLMVERTQRRSLGACLVQTLLFTEHEAFARWCGADTVRFDEPVLYDRLRREGDVFLDCKR
;
A
#
# COMPACT_ATOMS: atom_id res chain seq x y z
N MET A 1 -29.81 43.58 -14.92
CA MET A 1 -30.25 42.20 -15.13
C MET A 1 -29.27 41.27 -14.43
N SER A 2 -29.77 40.19 -13.82
CA SER A 2 -28.99 39.02 -13.36
C SER A 2 -28.29 39.11 -11.98
N ASN A 3 -29.06 39.03 -10.88
CA ASN A 3 -28.50 38.61 -9.58
C ASN A 3 -29.46 37.70 -8.77
N THR A 4 -30.77 37.76 -9.07
CA THR A 4 -31.78 36.97 -8.37
C THR A 4 -31.69 35.47 -8.66
N ALA A 5 -31.42 35.09 -9.92
CA ALA A 5 -31.32 33.68 -10.33
C ALA A 5 -30.13 32.94 -9.68
N ALA A 6 -29.01 33.62 -9.46
CA ALA A 6 -27.83 33.03 -8.81
C ALA A 6 -28.07 32.80 -7.31
N ALA A 7 -28.78 33.72 -6.65
CA ALA A 7 -29.15 33.60 -5.24
C ALA A 7 -30.14 32.45 -5.00
N GLU A 8 -31.11 32.25 -5.89
CA GLU A 8 -32.08 31.15 -5.80
C GLU A 8 -31.43 29.77 -6.02
N VAL A 9 -30.49 29.64 -6.96
CA VAL A 9 -29.76 28.39 -7.19
C VAL A 9 -28.86 28.03 -5.99
N SER A 10 -28.18 29.01 -5.39
CA SER A 10 -27.39 28.81 -4.18
C SER A 10 -28.25 28.45 -2.96
N ALA A 11 -29.42 29.08 -2.82
CA ALA A 11 -30.38 28.74 -1.75
C ALA A 11 -30.94 27.32 -1.90
N SER A 12 -31.27 26.90 -3.13
CA SER A 12 -31.72 25.55 -3.46
C SER A 12 -30.64 24.49 -3.18
N ARG A 13 -29.38 24.80 -3.52
CA ARG A 13 -28.25 23.91 -3.25
C ARG A 13 -27.95 23.80 -1.76
N ALA A 14 -28.01 24.90 -1.02
CA ALA A 14 -27.84 24.91 0.44
C ALA A 14 -28.98 24.21 1.18
N ALA A 15 -30.21 24.26 0.67
CA ALA A 15 -31.36 23.53 1.20
C ALA A 15 -31.20 22.01 0.99
N ARG A 16 -30.82 21.58 -0.22
CA ARG A 16 -30.53 20.16 -0.52
C ARG A 16 -29.36 19.61 0.28
N GLN A 17 -28.33 20.43 0.53
CA GLN A 17 -27.17 20.03 1.34
C GLN A 17 -27.58 19.78 2.80
N ARG A 18 -28.40 20.66 3.39
CA ARG A 18 -28.90 20.47 4.76
C ARG A 18 -29.78 19.24 4.89
N GLU A 19 -30.59 18.94 3.88
CA GLU A 19 -31.42 17.73 3.82
C GLU A 19 -30.55 16.46 3.80
N TRP A 20 -29.48 16.44 3.00
CA TRP A 20 -28.48 15.37 2.97
C TRP A 20 -27.75 15.19 4.32
N ASP A 21 -27.35 16.29 4.96
CA ASP A 21 -26.64 16.26 6.24
C ASP A 21 -27.55 15.82 7.40
N SER A 22 -28.86 16.07 7.30
CA SER A 22 -29.88 15.62 8.27
C SER A 22 -30.34 14.19 8.06
N GLU A 23 -30.19 13.63 6.85
CA GLU A 23 -30.45 12.24 6.57
C GLU A 23 -29.30 11.39 7.13
N GLY A 24 -29.47 10.96 8.38
CA GLY A 24 -28.50 10.11 9.07
C GLY A 24 -28.05 8.96 8.18
N ALA A 25 -26.75 8.66 8.22
CA ALA A 25 -26.11 7.71 7.31
C ALA A 25 -26.94 6.42 7.20
N ARG A 26 -27.50 6.17 5.99
CA ARG A 26 -28.34 5.01 5.74
C ARG A 26 -27.59 3.74 6.15
N PRO A 27 -28.23 2.83 6.90
CA PRO A 27 -27.55 1.66 7.44
C PRO A 27 -26.94 0.86 6.30
N LEU A 28 -25.65 0.57 6.42
CA LEU A 28 -24.87 -0.12 5.40
C LEU A 28 -25.33 -1.57 5.12
N GLY A 29 -26.33 -2.10 5.82
CA GLY A 29 -26.97 -3.40 5.53
C GLY A 29 -25.98 -4.52 5.17
N GLU A 30 -26.22 -5.19 4.04
CA GLU A 30 -25.34 -6.23 3.47
C GLU A 30 -23.93 -5.70 3.11
N LYS A 31 -23.82 -4.43 2.70
CA LYS A 31 -22.54 -3.77 2.43
C LYS A 31 -21.68 -3.68 3.70
N ARG A 32 -22.28 -3.57 4.89
CA ARG A 32 -21.55 -3.62 6.16
C ARG A 32 -20.88 -4.99 6.37
N ALA A 33 -21.62 -6.07 6.12
CA ALA A 33 -21.10 -7.42 6.23
C ALA A 33 -19.96 -7.67 5.23
N LEU A 34 -20.12 -7.21 3.98
CA LEU A 34 -19.08 -7.30 2.96
C LEU A 34 -17.83 -6.49 3.33
N LEU A 35 -17.99 -5.27 3.85
CA LEU A 35 -16.87 -4.44 4.29
C LEU A 35 -16.15 -5.04 5.52
N HIS A 36 -16.88 -5.62 6.47
CA HIS A 36 -16.26 -6.34 7.58
C HIS A 36 -15.54 -7.61 7.10
N ALA A 37 -16.11 -8.36 6.16
CA ALA A 37 -15.45 -9.53 5.56
C ALA A 37 -14.19 -9.13 4.78
N GLN A 38 -14.22 -8.01 4.05
CA GLN A 38 -13.05 -7.44 3.39
C GLN A 38 -11.98 -7.00 4.39
N ARG A 39 -12.36 -6.30 5.47
CA ARG A 39 -11.43 -5.95 6.56
C ARG A 39 -10.85 -7.18 7.23
N GLN A 40 -11.64 -8.20 7.50
CA GLN A 40 -11.16 -9.46 8.09
C GLN A 40 -10.25 -10.23 7.14
N ARG A 41 -10.46 -10.14 5.82
CA ARG A 41 -9.54 -10.71 4.82
C ARG A 41 -8.23 -9.91 4.77
N ALA A 42 -8.30 -8.59 4.81
CA ALA A 42 -7.11 -7.72 4.87
C ALA A 42 -6.32 -7.90 6.18
N ASP A 43 -7.00 -8.01 7.33
CA ASP A 43 -6.40 -8.32 8.64
C ASP A 43 -5.84 -9.76 8.71
N LYS A 44 -6.30 -10.66 7.84
CA LYS A 44 -5.77 -12.03 7.70
C LYS A 44 -4.57 -12.12 6.77
N VAL A 45 -4.21 -11.08 6.01
CA VAL A 45 -2.94 -11.05 5.28
C VAL A 45 -1.82 -10.81 6.29
N ARG A 46 -1.37 -11.89 6.93
CA ARG A 46 -0.31 -11.87 7.94
C ARG A 46 1.04 -12.00 7.25
N PHE A 47 1.60 -10.86 6.87
CA PHE A 47 2.99 -10.83 6.38
C PHE A 47 3.97 -10.95 7.56
N VAL A 48 5.13 -11.57 7.28
CA VAL A 48 6.20 -11.72 8.26
C VAL A 48 7.28 -10.70 7.95
N ALA A 49 7.52 -9.79 8.90
CA ALA A 49 8.69 -8.93 8.91
C ALA A 49 9.71 -9.51 9.89
N ARG A 50 10.89 -9.89 9.41
CA ARG A 50 11.92 -10.49 10.26
C ARG A 50 13.32 -9.98 9.88
N PRO A 51 14.19 -9.67 10.85
CA PRO A 51 15.62 -9.53 10.59
C PRO A 51 16.18 -10.83 10.00
N VAL A 52 16.96 -10.74 8.92
CA VAL A 52 17.62 -11.91 8.34
C VAL A 52 18.84 -12.27 9.20
N ALA A 53 18.88 -13.49 9.72
CA ALA A 53 20.00 -13.96 10.55
C ALA A 53 21.27 -14.08 9.69
N GLY A 54 22.39 -13.52 10.16
CA GLY A 54 23.69 -13.62 9.51
C GLY A 54 24.01 -12.50 8.51
N ASN A 55 23.13 -11.49 8.37
CA ASN A 55 23.40 -10.32 7.53
C ASN A 55 23.00 -9.04 8.29
N ASP A 56 23.98 -8.31 8.82
CA ASP A 56 23.77 -7.15 9.68
C ASP A 56 22.86 -6.12 9.00
N GLY A 57 21.68 -5.88 9.60
CA GLY A 57 20.74 -4.87 9.16
C GLY A 57 19.84 -5.24 7.97
N ALA A 58 19.79 -6.50 7.53
CA ALA A 58 18.86 -6.91 6.47
C ALA A 58 17.44 -7.18 7.01
N LEU A 59 16.42 -6.67 6.31
CA LEU A 59 15.00 -6.85 6.66
C LEU A 59 14.29 -7.73 5.62
N LEU A 60 13.74 -8.85 6.05
CA LEU A 60 12.85 -9.69 5.23
C LEU A 60 11.40 -9.28 5.43
N LEU A 61 10.69 -9.03 4.33
CA LEU A 61 9.25 -8.84 4.25
C LEU A 61 8.67 -9.93 3.36
N ARG A 62 7.69 -10.71 3.80
CA ARG A 62 7.08 -11.75 2.95
C ARG A 62 5.61 -11.97 3.23
N THR A 63 4.89 -12.48 2.24
CA THR A 63 3.56 -13.08 2.43
C THR A 63 3.68 -14.35 3.28
N GLU A 64 2.59 -14.77 3.94
CA GLU A 64 2.57 -15.95 4.82
C GLU A 64 2.89 -17.24 4.05
N ASP A 65 2.29 -17.38 2.87
CA ASP A 65 2.48 -18.49 1.94
C ASP A 65 3.85 -18.47 1.22
N GLY A 66 4.60 -17.37 1.36
CA GLY A 66 5.88 -17.15 0.70
C GLY A 66 5.79 -17.01 -0.82
N ALA A 67 4.60 -16.69 -1.36
CA ALA A 67 4.42 -16.40 -2.78
C ALA A 67 5.25 -15.18 -3.21
N VAL A 68 5.37 -14.17 -2.34
CA VAL A 68 6.22 -13.00 -2.57
C VAL A 68 7.05 -12.71 -1.33
N ALA A 69 8.34 -12.44 -1.53
CA ALA A 69 9.25 -11.99 -0.48
C ALA A 69 10.19 -10.90 -0.99
N PHE A 70 10.57 -10.00 -0.09
CA PHE A 70 11.53 -8.93 -0.30
C PHE A 70 12.58 -8.99 0.80
N VAL A 71 13.86 -8.88 0.44
CA VAL A 71 14.95 -8.67 1.39
C VAL A 71 15.56 -7.31 1.10
N LEU A 72 15.45 -6.41 2.07
CA LEU A 72 16.00 -5.05 2.02
C LEU A 72 17.31 -5.03 2.77
N ARG A 73 18.34 -4.40 2.18
CA ARG A 73 19.70 -4.37 2.71
C ARG A 73 20.31 -3.01 2.43
N SER A 74 20.97 -2.43 3.41
CA SER A 74 21.89 -1.31 3.18
C SER A 74 23.05 -1.77 2.29
N ALA A 75 23.32 -1.06 1.21
CA ALA A 75 24.53 -1.19 0.40
C ALA A 75 25.37 0.09 0.54
N THR A 76 26.64 0.03 0.11
CA THR A 76 27.55 1.20 0.17
C THR A 76 26.99 2.40 -0.60
N SER A 77 26.30 2.15 -1.72
CA SER A 77 25.77 3.16 -2.63
C SER A 77 24.26 3.39 -2.54
N GLY A 78 23.54 2.73 -1.63
CA GLY A 78 22.10 2.91 -1.48
C GLY A 78 21.37 1.70 -0.89
N LEU A 79 20.15 1.45 -1.37
CA LEU A 79 19.30 0.34 -0.95
C LEU A 79 19.40 -0.81 -1.95
N MET A 80 19.82 -1.99 -1.48
CA MET A 80 19.69 -3.23 -2.23
C MET A 80 18.38 -3.94 -1.85
N VAL A 81 17.59 -4.28 -2.85
CA VAL A 81 16.35 -5.05 -2.72
C VAL A 81 16.47 -6.35 -3.49
N GLU A 82 16.25 -7.47 -2.82
CA GLU A 82 16.05 -8.76 -3.47
C GLU A 82 14.58 -9.12 -3.39
N ARG A 83 13.96 -9.36 -4.55
CA ARG A 83 12.58 -9.81 -4.67
C ARG A 83 12.58 -11.26 -5.08
N THR A 84 11.85 -12.08 -4.34
CA THR A 84 11.54 -13.46 -4.69
C THR A 84 10.04 -13.58 -4.97
N GLN A 85 9.68 -14.16 -6.12
CA GLN A 85 8.29 -14.46 -6.46
C GLN A 85 8.17 -15.93 -6.89
N ARG A 86 7.37 -16.68 -6.15
CA ARG A 86 7.00 -18.05 -6.49
C ARG A 86 5.73 -18.02 -7.32
N ARG A 87 5.74 -18.74 -8.44
CA ARG A 87 4.60 -18.92 -9.34
C ARG A 87 4.03 -20.32 -9.16
N SER A 88 2.81 -20.52 -9.65
CA SER A 88 2.23 -21.86 -9.77
C SER A 88 3.17 -22.77 -10.56
N LEU A 89 3.13 -24.09 -10.29
CA LEU A 89 3.97 -25.10 -10.93
C LEU A 89 5.47 -25.06 -10.57
N GLY A 90 5.83 -24.37 -9.48
CA GLY A 90 7.17 -24.45 -8.88
C GLY A 90 8.21 -23.50 -9.47
N ALA A 91 7.85 -22.66 -10.45
CA ALA A 91 8.74 -21.62 -10.95
C ALA A 91 9.00 -20.55 -9.89
N CYS A 92 10.26 -20.13 -9.75
CA CYS A 92 10.69 -19.11 -8.80
C CYS A 92 11.52 -18.04 -9.54
N LEU A 93 11.08 -16.79 -9.47
CA LEU A 93 11.81 -15.65 -9.99
C LEU A 93 12.50 -14.94 -8.83
N VAL A 94 13.80 -14.73 -8.94
CA VAL A 94 14.58 -13.90 -8.02
C VAL A 94 15.18 -12.74 -8.79
N GLN A 95 14.98 -11.52 -8.29
CA GLN A 95 15.50 -10.28 -8.87
C GLN A 95 16.25 -9.50 -7.80
N THR A 96 17.46 -9.08 -8.09
CA THR A 96 18.24 -8.20 -7.21
C THR A 96 18.39 -6.83 -7.87
N LEU A 97 18.03 -5.80 -7.13
CA LEU A 97 17.96 -4.41 -7.59
C LEU A 97 18.72 -3.53 -6.61
N LEU A 98 19.41 -2.52 -7.12
CA LEU A 98 20.08 -1.50 -6.33
C LEU A 98 19.46 -0.14 -6.67
N PHE A 99 19.05 0.59 -5.64
CA PHE A 99 18.50 1.93 -5.76
C PHE A 99 19.41 2.90 -5.03
N THR A 100 19.93 3.89 -5.77
CA THR A 100 20.76 4.97 -5.23
C THR A 100 19.92 6.20 -4.85
N GLU A 101 18.66 6.25 -5.29
CA GLU A 101 17.77 7.40 -5.15
C GLU A 101 16.35 6.96 -4.76
N HIS A 102 15.68 7.77 -3.92
CA HIS A 102 14.29 7.54 -3.51
C HIS A 102 13.34 7.48 -4.70
N GLU A 103 13.50 8.36 -5.70
CA GLU A 103 12.57 8.40 -6.83
C GLU A 103 12.62 7.12 -7.67
N ALA A 104 13.81 6.57 -7.90
CA ALA A 104 13.98 5.33 -8.64
C ALA A 104 13.32 4.15 -7.91
N PHE A 105 13.51 4.08 -6.59
CA PHE A 105 12.87 3.10 -5.74
C PHE A 105 11.34 3.25 -5.75
N ALA A 106 10.82 4.47 -5.57
CA ALA A 106 9.40 4.75 -5.55
C ALA A 106 8.71 4.42 -6.89
N ARG A 107 9.35 4.74 -8.02
CA ARG A 107 8.86 4.37 -9.36
C ARG A 107 8.78 2.86 -9.54
N TRP A 108 9.82 2.14 -9.11
CA TRP A 108 9.83 0.67 -9.18
C TRP A 108 8.71 0.08 -8.32
N CYS A 109 8.54 0.53 -7.07
CA CYS A 109 7.42 0.10 -6.23
C CYS A 109 6.07 0.39 -6.88
N GLY A 110 5.88 1.57 -7.48
CA GLY A 110 4.64 1.95 -8.15
C GLY A 110 4.29 1.12 -9.38
N ALA A 111 5.30 0.56 -10.05
CA ALA A 111 5.13 -0.32 -11.20
C ALA A 111 4.86 -1.78 -10.82
N ASP A 112 5.22 -2.20 -9.60
CA ASP A 112 5.03 -3.58 -9.14
C ASP A 112 3.54 -3.88 -8.88
N THR A 113 3.06 -5.03 -9.36
CA THR A 113 1.68 -5.46 -9.18
C THR A 113 1.35 -5.84 -7.74
N VAL A 114 2.36 -6.09 -6.89
CA VAL A 114 2.20 -6.40 -5.47
C VAL A 114 1.37 -5.36 -4.71
N ARG A 115 1.32 -4.11 -5.19
CA ARG A 115 0.47 -3.05 -4.61
C ARG A 115 -1.03 -3.32 -4.69
N PHE A 116 -1.44 -4.19 -5.60
CA PHE A 116 -2.84 -4.58 -5.78
C PHE A 116 -3.14 -5.88 -5.05
N ASP A 117 -2.24 -6.85 -5.14
CA ASP A 117 -2.44 -8.19 -4.58
C ASP A 117 -2.18 -8.19 -3.06
N GLU A 118 -1.15 -7.47 -2.62
CA GLU A 118 -0.64 -7.47 -1.24
C GLU A 118 -0.39 -6.04 -0.73
N PRO A 119 -1.45 -5.21 -0.59
CA PRO A 119 -1.30 -3.77 -0.33
C PRO A 119 -0.55 -3.46 0.97
N VAL A 120 -0.71 -4.28 2.01
CA VAL A 120 -0.01 -4.05 3.29
C VAL A 120 1.48 -4.39 3.18
N LEU A 121 1.84 -5.43 2.42
CA LEU A 121 3.23 -5.76 2.14
C LEU A 121 3.88 -4.64 1.32
N TYR A 122 3.15 -4.08 0.35
CA TYR A 122 3.57 -2.94 -0.44
C TYR A 122 3.84 -1.69 0.42
N ASP A 123 2.90 -1.31 1.28
CA ASP A 123 3.05 -0.13 2.15
C ASP A 123 4.28 -0.27 3.06
N ARG A 124 4.52 -1.49 3.57
CA ARG A 124 5.69 -1.77 4.40
C ARG A 124 6.99 -1.74 3.60
N LEU A 125 7.01 -2.35 2.41
CA LEU A 125 8.16 -2.28 1.51
C LEU A 125 8.58 -0.83 1.26
N ARG A 126 7.61 0.05 0.99
CA ARG A 126 7.88 1.48 0.78
C ARG A 126 8.46 2.13 2.02
N ARG A 127 7.77 2.00 3.16
CA ARG A 127 8.19 2.66 4.41
C ARG A 127 9.59 2.23 4.83
N GLU A 128 9.86 0.94 4.84
CA GLU A 128 11.15 0.43 5.28
C GLU A 128 12.24 0.78 4.26
N GLY A 129 11.94 0.71 2.95
CA GLY A 129 12.87 1.13 1.91
C GLY A 129 13.27 2.61 2.01
N ASP A 130 12.32 3.50 2.31
CA ASP A 130 12.63 4.92 2.56
C ASP A 130 13.55 5.08 3.78
N VAL A 131 13.32 4.34 4.87
CA VAL A 131 14.21 4.34 6.03
C VAL A 131 15.63 3.89 5.67
N PHE A 132 15.79 2.84 4.86
CA PHE A 132 17.10 2.38 4.41
C PHE A 132 17.85 3.42 3.57
N LEU A 133 17.13 4.17 2.74
CA LEU A 133 17.69 5.24 1.91
C LEU A 133 18.02 6.50 2.73
N ASP A 134 17.20 6.84 3.72
CA ASP A 134 17.42 8.00 4.60
C ASP A 134 18.61 7.81 5.55
N CYS A 135 18.87 6.58 6.02
CA CYS A 135 20.03 6.25 6.85
C CYS A 135 21.40 6.38 6.12
N LYS A 136 21.40 6.78 4.84
CA LYS A 136 22.62 7.01 4.04
C LYS A 136 22.88 8.49 3.73
N ARG A 137 22.03 9.40 4.22
CA ARG A 137 22.21 10.85 4.07
C ARG A 137 23.11 11.45 5.13
#